data_AF-A0A6L6QPT5-F1
#
_entry.id   AF-A0A6L6QPT5-F1
#
_cell.length_a   1.000
_cell.length_b   1.000
_cell.length_c   1.000
_cell.angle_alpha   90.00
_cell.angle_beta   90.00
_cell.angle_gamma   90.00
#
_symmetry.space_group_name_H-M   'P 1'
#
loop_
_entity.id
_entity.type
_entity.pdbx_description
1 polymer ?
#
loop_
_entity_poly.entity_id
_entity_poly.type
_entity_poly.pdbx_seq_one_letter_code
_entity_poly.pdbx_strand_id
1 'polypeptide(L)' 'MLLAACGGGGGSSQPSVTLGTVGVSLTDAPACGFDAVNVTVSKVRINSSASASDTDGGWTDITLSPARKINLLNLNNGAL' A
#
# COMPACT_ATOMS: atom_id res chain seq x y z
N MET A 1 -39.43 -46.67 -3.56
CA MET A 1 -39.01 -45.73 -2.50
C MET A 1 -38.09 -44.69 -3.14
N LEU A 2 -38.67 -43.60 -3.63
CA LEU A 2 -37.97 -42.54 -4.37
C LEU A 2 -37.29 -41.60 -3.35
N LEU A 3 -35.97 -41.57 -3.32
CA LEU A 3 -35.20 -40.60 -2.53
C LEU A 3 -35.08 -39.29 -3.32
N ALA A 4 -35.90 -38.30 -2.98
CA ALA A 4 -35.73 -36.92 -3.43
C ALA A 4 -34.65 -36.24 -2.58
N ALA A 5 -33.47 -36.02 -3.15
CA ALA A 5 -32.47 -35.12 -2.59
C ALA A 5 -32.61 -33.75 -3.28
N CYS A 6 -33.30 -32.82 -2.63
CA CYS A 6 -33.44 -31.44 -3.08
C CYS A 6 -32.47 -30.55 -2.30
N GLY A 7 -31.62 -29.83 -3.02
CA GLY A 7 -31.15 -28.51 -2.60
C GLY A 7 -29.98 -28.46 -1.63
N GLY A 8 -28.80 -28.90 -2.06
CA GLY A 8 -27.54 -28.47 -1.45
C GLY A 8 -27.34 -26.97 -1.68
N GLY A 9 -27.46 -26.17 -0.63
CA GLY A 9 -27.24 -24.73 -0.64
C GLY A 9 -25.79 -24.39 -0.99
N GLY A 10 -25.55 -24.10 -2.26
CA GLY A 10 -24.32 -23.46 -2.73
C GLY A 10 -24.36 -21.98 -2.37
N GLY A 11 -24.22 -21.67 -1.08
CA GLY A 11 -23.91 -20.32 -0.64
C GLY A 11 -22.54 -19.96 -1.18
N SER A 12 -22.50 -19.16 -2.25
CA SER A 12 -21.29 -18.55 -2.76
C SER A 12 -20.69 -17.69 -1.65
N SER A 13 -19.86 -18.28 -0.80
CA SER A 13 -19.07 -17.54 0.17
C SER A 13 -18.18 -16.62 -0.64
N GLN A 14 -18.56 -15.34 -0.68
CA GLN A 14 -17.72 -14.32 -1.28
C GLN A 14 -16.37 -14.42 -0.55
N PRO A 15 -15.24 -14.58 -1.26
CA PRO A 15 -13.95 -14.67 -0.59
C PRO A 15 -13.80 -13.44 0.30
N SER A 16 -13.68 -13.68 1.60
CA SER A 16 -13.44 -12.62 2.57
C SER A 16 -12.12 -11.97 2.18
N VAL A 17 -12.17 -10.71 1.74
CA VAL A 17 -10.99 -9.96 1.36
C VAL A 17 -10.15 -9.79 2.62
N THR A 18 -9.06 -10.55 2.72
CA THR A 18 -8.11 -10.42 3.82
C THR A 18 -7.17 -9.29 3.47
N LEU A 19 -7.27 -8.18 4.20
CA LEU A 19 -6.35 -7.05 4.05
C LEU A 19 -5.07 -7.32 4.84
N GLY A 20 -3.93 -6.95 4.26
CA GLY A 20 -2.64 -6.93 4.93
C GLY A 20 -2.28 -5.54 5.46
N THR A 21 -1.27 -5.47 6.33
CA THR A 21 -0.66 -4.20 6.77
C THR A 21 0.63 -3.96 6.00
N VAL A 22 0.83 -2.72 5.54
CA VAL A 22 2.08 -2.30 4.90
C VAL A 22 2.73 -1.20 5.75
N GLY A 23 4.02 -1.37 6.05
CA GLY A 23 4.86 -0.35 6.63
C GLY A 23 5.74 0.28 5.56
N VAL A 24 5.74 1.61 5.47
CA VAL A 24 6.64 2.38 4.60
C VAL A 24 7.52 3.26 5.47
N SER A 25 8.83 3.18 5.28
CA SER A 25 9.83 4.00 5.97
C SER A 25 10.63 4.81 4.97
N LEU A 26 11.02 6.01 5.36
CA LEU A 26 11.92 6.90 4.62
C LEU A 26 13.21 7.07 5.42
N THR A 27 14.32 7.18 4.72
CA THR A 27 15.65 7.48 5.28
C THR A 27 16.32 8.52 4.40
N ASP A 28 17.18 9.33 5.00
CA ASP A 28 18.00 10.31 4.27
C ASP A 28 19.47 10.19 4.69
N ALA A 29 20.36 10.44 3.73
CA ALA A 29 21.79 10.55 3.99
C ALA A 29 22.12 11.99 4.43
N PRO A 30 23.21 12.21 5.17
CA PRO A 30 23.61 13.57 5.56
C PRO A 30 23.78 14.48 4.33
N ALA A 31 23.02 15.58 4.30
CA ALA A 31 23.14 16.61 3.29
C ALA A 31 23.67 17.91 3.91
N CYS A 32 24.63 18.56 3.25
CA CYS A 32 25.15 19.86 3.66
C CYS A 32 24.60 20.99 2.77
N GLY A 33 24.31 22.15 3.36
CA GLY A 33 23.93 23.36 2.60
C GLY A 33 22.44 23.53 2.32
N PHE A 34 21.57 22.75 2.97
CA PHE A 34 20.11 22.93 2.91
C PHE A 34 19.53 23.28 4.28
N ASP A 35 18.55 24.19 4.31
CA ASP A 35 17.79 24.50 5.52
C ASP A 35 16.65 23.50 5.77
N ALA A 36 16.06 22.96 4.70
CA ALA A 36 15.02 21.94 4.76
C ALA A 36 14.86 21.19 3.43
N VAL A 37 14.52 19.90 3.51
CA VAL A 37 14.16 19.07 2.36
C VAL A 37 12.80 18.44 2.67
N ASN A 38 11.72 19.05 2.18
CA ASN A 38 10.36 18.66 2.54
C ASN A 38 9.73 17.75 1.49
N VAL A 39 9.30 16.55 1.91
CA VAL A 39 8.52 15.61 1.11
C VAL A 39 7.10 15.53 1.67
N THR A 40 6.10 15.61 0.79
CA THR A 40 4.69 15.41 1.16
C THR A 40 4.20 14.12 0.54
N VAL A 41 3.83 13.15 1.37
CA VAL A 41 3.24 11.88 0.93
C VAL A 41 1.73 11.99 0.97
N SER A 42 1.10 11.94 -0.20
CA SER A 42 -0.36 11.98 -0.36
C SER A 42 -0.98 10.59 -0.45
N LYS A 43 -0.27 9.62 -1.03
CA LYS A 43 -0.72 8.23 -1.13
C LYS A 43 0.44 7.26 -1.31
N VAL A 44 0.18 5.99 -0.98
CA VAL A 44 0.99 4.83 -1.35
C VAL A 44 0.18 3.97 -2.31
N ARG A 45 0.78 3.48 -3.39
CA ARG A 45 0.11 2.57 -4.33
C ARG A 45 0.84 1.23 -4.33
N ILE A 46 0.10 0.13 -4.36
CA ILE A 46 0.65 -1.22 -4.34
C ILE A 46 0.05 -2.02 -5.50
N ASN A 47 0.91 -2.67 -6.29
CA ASN A 47 0.53 -3.65 -7.30
C ASN A 47 1.20 -4.99 -6.94
N SER A 48 0.50 -6.09 -7.14
CA SER A 48 1.06 -7.43 -6.93
C SER A 48 1.99 -7.88 -8.07
N SER A 49 1.88 -7.25 -9.24
CA SER A 49 2.75 -7.51 -10.37
C SER A 49 4.06 -6.73 -10.23
N ALA A 50 5.18 -7.47 -10.24
CA ALA A 50 6.53 -6.89 -10.20
C ALA A 50 6.91 -6.13 -11.49
N SER A 51 6.14 -6.28 -12.57
CA SER A 51 6.37 -5.64 -13.87
C SER A 51 5.24 -4.69 -14.27
N ALA A 52 4.33 -4.34 -13.36
CA ALA A 52 3.26 -3.40 -13.65
C ALA A 52 3.82 -2.00 -13.94
N SER A 53 3.32 -1.38 -15.01
CA SER A 53 3.51 0.04 -15.27
C SER A 53 2.62 0.91 -14.37
N ASP A 54 2.93 2.20 -14.28
CA ASP A 54 2.16 3.17 -13.48
C ASP A 54 0.68 3.28 -13.91
N THR A 55 0.40 2.96 -15.17
CA THR A 55 -0.92 3.04 -15.81
C THR A 55 -1.65 1.70 -15.89
N ASP A 56 -1.00 0.60 -15.51
CA ASP A 56 -1.62 -0.72 -15.56
C ASP A 56 -2.79 -0.84 -14.58
N GLY A 57 -3.61 -1.87 -14.75
CA GLY A 57 -4.64 -2.23 -13.76
C GLY A 57 -4.04 -2.87 -12.50
N GLY A 58 -4.89 -3.08 -11.48
CA GLY A 58 -4.52 -3.85 -10.28
C GLY A 58 -3.80 -3.07 -9.17
N TRP A 59 -3.60 -1.75 -9.34
CA TRP A 59 -3.09 -0.90 -8.26
C TRP A 59 -4.15 -0.69 -7.17
N THR A 60 -3.72 -0.85 -5.92
CA THR A 60 -4.48 -0.46 -4.73
C THR A 60 -3.88 0.81 -4.14
N ASP A 61 -4.69 1.85 -4.03
CA ASP A 61 -4.27 3.14 -3.48
C ASP A 61 -4.60 3.24 -1.98
N ILE A 62 -3.61 3.62 -1.19
CA ILE A 62 -3.74 3.93 0.24
C ILE A 62 -3.52 5.44 0.39
N THR A 63 -4.62 6.19 0.42
CA THR A 63 -4.59 7.66 0.57
C THR A 63 -4.29 8.06 2.01
N LEU A 64 -3.37 9.01 2.19
CA LEU A 64 -3.05 9.60 3.48
C LEU A 64 -3.80 10.93 3.61
N SER A 65 -4.77 11.00 4.52
CA SER A 65 -5.53 12.21 4.81
C SER A 65 -5.51 12.54 6.31
N PRO A 66 -4.84 13.62 6.73
CA PRO A 66 -4.10 14.58 5.90
C PRO A 66 -2.83 13.97 5.30
N ALA A 67 -2.36 14.54 4.20
CA ALA A 67 -1.07 14.16 3.62
C ALA A 67 0.04 14.40 4.64
N ARG A 68 1.05 13.52 4.65
CA ARG A 68 2.13 13.58 5.64
C ARG A 68 3.31 14.36 5.07
N LYS A 69 3.62 15.51 5.67
CA LYS A 69 4.83 16.30 5.36
C LYS A 69 5.98 15.85 6.26
N ILE A 70 7.12 15.56 5.65
CA ILE A 70 8.32 15.04 6.32
C ILE A 70 9.50 15.90 5.85
N ASN A 71 10.27 16.44 6.78
CA ASN A 71 11.58 17.02 6.48
C ASN A 71 12.62 15.91 6.52
N LEU A 72 13.25 15.61 5.39
CA LEU A 72 14.23 14.54 5.27
C LEU A 72 15.46 14.78 6.16
N LEU A 73 15.80 16.05 6.43
CA LEU A 73 16.91 16.42 7.32
C LEU A 73 16.68 16.00 8.79
N ASN A 74 15.46 15.60 9.16
CA ASN A 74 15.15 15.03 10.48
C ASN A 74 15.33 13.50 10.53
N LEU A 75 15.74 12.86 9.42
CA LEU A 75 15.92 11.43 9.30
C LEU A 75 17.42 11.10 9.31
N ASN A 76 17.84 10.18 10.19
CA ASN A 76 19.25 9.85 10.39
C ASN A 76 19.43 8.34 10.21
N ASN A 77 19.50 7.84 8.96
CA ASN A 77 19.87 6.44 8.67
C ASN A 77 20.20 6.12 7.19
N GLY A 78 20.44 7.11 6.32
CA GLY A 78 20.94 6.87 4.97
C GLY A 78 22.47 6.86 4.98
N ALA A 79 23.09 5.82 4.41
CA ALA A 79 24.54 5.78 4.21
C ALA A 79 24.96 6.83 3.16
N LEU A 80 26.17 7.40 3.33
CA LEU A 80 26.85 8.19 2.31
C LEU A 80 27.49 7.28 1.25
#